data_AF-A0A537U3D2-F1
#
_entry.id   AF-A0A537U3D2-F1
#
_cell.length_a   1.000
_cell.length_b   1.000
_cell.length_c   1.000
_cell.angle_alpha   90.00
_cell.angle_beta   90.00
_cell.angle_gamma   90.00
#
_symmetry.space_group_name_H-M   'P 1'
#
loop_
_entity.id
_entity.type
_entity.pdbx_description
1 polymer ?
#
loop_
_entity_poly.entity_id
_entity_poly.type
_entity_poly.pdbx_seq_one_letter_code
_entity_poly.pdbx_strand_id
1 'polypeptide(L)'
;PGLGFERRWVIYSGTAEASIVPPSWHGWLHHTVDTLPTQENVTPRPWWKPHRPNLTGTPAAHRPIGSTLAQGRRPKATGDYKAWTPGS
;
A
#
# COMPACT_ATOMS: atom_id res chain seq x y z
N PRO A 1 -35.54 -0.20 8.96
CA PRO A 1 -34.31 0.36 8.32
C PRO A 1 -34.58 0.77 6.86
N GLY A 2 -34.57 2.07 6.54
CA GLY A 2 -35.13 2.63 5.30
C GLY A 2 -34.35 2.39 3.99
N LEU A 3 -33.30 1.56 3.98
CA LEU A 3 -32.48 1.31 2.77
C LEU A 3 -32.51 -0.14 2.25
N GLY A 4 -33.17 -1.08 2.94
CA GLY A 4 -33.31 -2.46 2.45
C GLY A 4 -32.05 -3.34 2.48
N PHE A 5 -30.90 -2.83 2.94
CA PHE A 5 -29.67 -3.60 3.15
C PHE A 5 -29.03 -3.33 4.51
N GLU A 6 -28.25 -4.29 4.98
CA GLU A 6 -27.46 -4.18 6.21
C GLU A 6 -26.32 -3.18 6.01
N ARG A 7 -26.16 -2.24 6.94
CA ARG A 7 -25.03 -1.30 6.91
C ARG A 7 -23.87 -1.89 7.71
N ARG A 8 -22.68 -1.92 7.10
CA ARG A 8 -21.40 -2.21 7.77
C ARG A 8 -20.58 -0.92 7.84
N TRP A 9 -19.96 -0.64 8.98
CA TRP A 9 -19.10 0.55 9.17
C TRP A 9 -17.95 0.23 10.10
N VAL A 10 -16.97 1.14 10.13
CA VAL A 10 -15.79 1.06 10.99
C VAL A 10 -15.60 2.39 11.73
N ILE A 11 -15.13 2.30 12.97
CA ILE A 11 -14.68 3.45 13.76
C ILE A 11 -13.16 3.37 13.83
N TYR A 12 -12.48 4.40 13.33
CA TYR A 12 -11.01 4.45 13.30
C TYR A 12 -10.45 4.89 14.65
N SER A 13 -9.32 4.31 15.05
CA SER A 13 -8.60 4.66 16.28
C SER A 13 -7.69 5.89 16.10
N GLY A 14 -8.17 6.93 15.39
CA GLY A 14 -7.38 8.11 15.04
C GLY A 14 -7.91 8.80 13.79
N THR A 15 -7.01 9.32 12.96
CA THR A 15 -7.38 9.94 11.67
C THR A 15 -8.11 8.93 10.80
N ALA A 16 -9.30 9.31 10.32
CA ALA A 16 -10.08 8.50 9.40
C ALA A 16 -9.37 8.48 8.02
N GLU A 17 -8.74 7.36 7.70
CA GLU A 17 -8.10 7.11 6.43
C GLU A 17 -8.51 5.70 5.96
N ALA A 18 -9.12 5.63 4.78
CA ALA A 18 -9.82 4.44 4.32
C ALA A 18 -8.89 3.23 4.10
N SER A 19 -7.65 3.48 3.69
CA SER A 19 -6.68 2.41 3.41
C SER A 19 -6.03 1.80 4.65
N ILE A 20 -6.32 2.30 5.86
CA ILE A 20 -5.96 1.66 7.13
C ILE A 20 -6.71 0.34 7.33
N VAL A 21 -7.86 0.16 6.67
CA VAL A 21 -8.64 -1.07 6.77
C VAL A 21 -7.85 -2.22 6.12
N PRO A 22 -7.45 -3.27 6.87
CA PRO A 22 -6.70 -4.38 6.32
C PRO A 22 -7.55 -5.21 5.35
N PRO A 23 -6.93 -6.00 4.45
CA PRO A 23 -7.64 -6.64 3.34
C PRO A 23 -8.82 -7.54 3.74
N SER A 24 -8.70 -8.30 4.85
CA SER A 24 -9.77 -9.16 5.33
C SER A 24 -11.00 -8.37 5.77
N TRP A 25 -10.78 -7.32 6.57
CA TRP A 25 -11.85 -6.41 7.00
C TRP A 25 -12.43 -5.60 5.83
N HIS A 26 -11.61 -5.24 4.84
CA HIS A 26 -12.07 -4.55 3.65
C HIS A 26 -13.08 -5.41 2.87
N GLY A 27 -12.80 -6.71 2.67
CA GLY A 27 -13.73 -7.62 1.99
C GLY A 27 -15.09 -7.70 2.69
N TRP A 28 -15.10 -7.82 4.02
CA TRP A 28 -16.33 -7.86 4.80
C TRP A 28 -17.07 -6.51 4.78
N LEU A 29 -16.36 -5.40 4.99
CA LEU A 29 -16.93 -4.06 5.02
C LEU A 29 -17.61 -3.70 3.70
N HIS A 30 -17.05 -4.14 2.58
CA HIS A 30 -17.55 -3.87 1.22
C HIS A 30 -18.49 -4.95 0.67
N HIS A 31 -18.99 -5.86 1.51
CA HIS A 31 -19.89 -6.94 1.10
C HIS A 31 -19.33 -7.85 -0.02
N THR A 32 -18.00 -7.95 -0.14
CA THR A 32 -17.36 -8.92 -1.04
C THR A 32 -17.41 -10.32 -0.45
N VAL A 33 -17.40 -10.42 0.88
CA VAL A 33 -17.55 -11.67 1.63
C VAL A 33 -18.52 -11.49 2.80
N ASP A 34 -19.20 -12.57 3.17
CA ASP A 34 -20.13 -12.58 4.30
C ASP A 34 -19.46 -12.96 5.63
N THR A 35 -18.38 -13.74 5.56
CA THR A 35 -17.65 -14.21 6.74
C THR A 35 -16.88 -13.06 7.40
N LEU A 36 -16.96 -12.97 8.73
CA LEU A 36 -16.15 -12.02 9.49
C LEU A 36 -14.69 -12.48 9.53
N PRO A 37 -13.71 -11.57 9.44
CA PRO A 37 -12.29 -11.94 9.54
C PRO A 37 -11.92 -12.68 10.82
N THR A 38 -12.65 -12.47 11.91
CA THR A 38 -12.46 -13.18 13.19
C THR A 38 -12.89 -14.64 13.17
N GLN A 39 -13.69 -15.04 12.18
CA GLN A 39 -14.17 -16.41 11.98
C GLN A 39 -13.31 -17.17 10.95
N GLU A 40 -12.38 -16.49 10.27
CA GLU A 40 -11.50 -17.09 9.28
C GLU A 40 -10.19 -17.58 9.92
N ASN A 41 -9.84 -18.84 9.68
CA ASN A 41 -8.52 -19.37 9.99
C ASN A 41 -7.63 -19.31 8.74
N VAL A 42 -6.98 -18.18 8.53
CA VAL A 42 -6.08 -17.97 7.37
C VAL A 42 -4.63 -18.22 7.76
N THR A 43 -3.99 -19.18 7.10
CA THR A 43 -2.54 -19.40 7.22
C THR A 43 -1.80 -18.45 6.26
N PRO A 44 -0.96 -17.51 6.75
CA PRO A 44 -0.20 -16.63 5.89
C PRO A 44 0.75 -17.41 4.98
N ARG A 45 0.82 -17.02 3.70
CA ARG A 45 1.76 -17.62 2.75
C ARG A 45 3.12 -16.89 2.83
N PRO A 46 4.24 -17.53 2.47
CA PRO A 46 5.58 -16.93 2.61
C PRO A 46 5.78 -15.60 1.86
N TRP A 47 5.01 -15.36 0.81
CA TRP A 47 5.09 -14.15 0.00
C TRP A 47 4.12 -13.03 0.45
N TRP A 48 3.30 -13.28 1.48
CA TRP A 48 2.39 -12.27 2.01
C TRP A 48 3.16 -11.21 2.77
N LYS A 49 2.85 -9.95 2.47
CA LYS A 49 3.42 -8.80 3.18
C LYS A 49 2.42 -8.34 4.23
N PRO A 50 2.90 -7.83 5.38
CA PRO A 50 2.04 -7.13 6.32
C PRO A 50 1.28 -5.99 5.63
N HIS A 51 0.04 -5.78 6.04
CA HIS A 51 -0.75 -4.65 5.54
C HIS A 51 -0.05 -3.33 5.89
N ARG A 52 -0.03 -2.41 4.93
CA ARG A 52 0.46 -1.04 5.08
C ARG A 52 -0.58 -0.11 4.45
N PRO A 53 -0.98 0.97 5.15
CA PRO A 53 -1.87 1.97 4.57
C PRO A 53 -1.17 2.75 3.45
N ASN A 54 -1.95 3.55 2.73
CA ASN A 54 -1.49 4.46 1.70
C ASN A 54 -0.66 5.59 2.31
N LEU A 55 0.61 5.65 1.90
CA LEU A 55 1.57 6.63 2.40
C LEU A 55 1.74 7.82 1.44
N THR A 56 0.89 7.94 0.43
CA THR A 56 0.93 9.07 -0.52
C THR A 56 0.85 10.40 0.23
N GLY A 57 1.67 11.38 -0.20
CA GLY A 57 1.76 12.68 0.46
C GLY A 57 2.58 12.70 1.76
N THR A 58 3.04 11.55 2.26
CA THR A 58 3.92 11.47 3.45
C THR A 58 5.40 11.36 3.07
N PRO A 59 6.34 11.60 4.02
CA PRO A 59 7.77 11.32 3.80
C PRO A 59 8.08 9.85 3.44
N ALA A 60 7.20 8.91 3.82
CA ALA A 60 7.35 7.48 3.57
C ALA A 60 6.70 7.00 2.24
N ALA A 61 6.23 7.92 1.40
CA ALA A 61 5.67 7.60 0.09
C ALA A 61 6.68 6.84 -0.79
N HIS A 62 6.19 5.88 -1.59
CA HIS A 62 7.03 5.21 -2.57
C HIS A 62 7.55 6.22 -3.61
N ARG A 63 8.86 6.21 -3.88
CA ARG A 63 9.50 7.04 -4.89
C ARG A 63 10.19 6.12 -5.90
N PRO A 64 9.77 6.11 -7.17
CA PRO A 64 10.41 5.28 -8.18
C PRO A 64 11.84 5.75 -8.44
N ILE A 65 12.67 4.84 -8.95
CA ILE A 65 14.05 5.14 -9.34
C ILE A 65 14.04 6.25 -10.40
N GLY A 66 14.90 7.26 -10.23
CA GLY A 66 14.97 8.41 -11.12
C GLY A 66 13.99 9.54 -10.78
N SER A 67 13.07 9.36 -9.81
CA SER A 67 12.30 10.47 -9.25
C SER A 67 13.24 11.51 -8.65
N THR A 68 13.00 12.79 -8.95
CA THR A 68 13.72 13.92 -8.34
C THR A 68 13.56 13.99 -6.82
N LEU A 69 12.46 13.42 -6.31
CA LEU A 69 12.16 13.34 -4.89
C LEU A 69 12.64 12.02 -4.24
N ALA A 70 13.30 11.13 -4.98
CA ALA A 70 13.97 9.96 -4.40
C ALA A 70 15.28 10.39 -3.70
N GLN A 71 15.92 9.48 -2.96
CA GLN A 71 17.13 9.71 -2.13
C GLN A 71 18.41 10.05 -2.93
N GLY A 72 18.33 10.82 -4.02
CA GLY A 72 19.48 11.37 -4.74
C GLY A 72 20.27 10.37 -5.58
N ARG A 73 19.85 9.09 -5.66
CA ARG A 73 20.54 8.08 -6.48
C ARG A 73 20.04 8.15 -7.92
N ARG A 74 20.78 8.87 -8.76
CA ARG A 74 20.58 8.81 -10.23
C ARG A 74 20.74 7.36 -10.68
N PRO A 75 19.78 6.77 -11.43
CA PRO A 75 20.00 5.48 -12.05
C PRO A 75 21.27 5.56 -12.91
N LYS A 76 22.09 4.51 -12.87
CA LYS A 76 23.25 4.40 -13.77
C LYS A 76 22.72 4.51 -15.21
N ALA A 77 23.46 5.22 -16.06
CA ALA A 77 23.15 5.24 -17.48
C ALA A 77 23.14 3.80 -18.00
N THR A 78 22.06 3.41 -18.69
CA THR A 78 21.90 2.09 -19.32
C THR A 78 22.55 2.00 -20.69
N GLY A 79 23.13 3.09 -21.19
CA GLY A 79 23.83 3.11 -22.47
C GLY A 79 25.26 2.60 -22.35
N ASP A 80 25.76 1.99 -23.42
CA ASP A 80 27.15 1.52 -23.53
C ASP A 80 28.17 2.68 -23.62
N TYR A 81 27.67 3.90 -23.75
CA TYR A 81 28.49 5.11 -23.78
C TYR A 81 29.16 5.36 -22.43
N LYS A 82 30.49 5.38 -22.43
CA LYS A 82 31.32 5.87 -21.34
C LYS A 82 31.80 7.28 -21.69
N ALA A 83 31.44 8.26 -20.87
CA ALA A 83 31.92 9.62 -21.04
C ALA A 83 33.45 9.67 -20.84
N TRP A 84 34.15 10.32 -21.77
CA TRP A 84 35.58 10.58 -21.62
C TRP A 84 35.84 11.47 -20.40
N THR A 85 36.85 11.13 -19.61
CA THR A 85 37.27 11.90 -18.43
C THR A 85 38.75 12.26 -18.58
N PRO A 86 39.13 13.55 -18.68
CA PRO A 86 40.53 13.95 -18.83
C PRO A 86 41.34 13.55 -17.60
N GLY A 87 42.41 12.78 -17.81
CA GLY A 87 43.37 12.41 -16.75
C GLY A 87 43.05 11.13 -15.97
N SER A 88 42.10 10.30 -16.42
CA SER A 88 41.91 8.93 -15.92
C SER A 88 42.91 7.94 -16.53
#